data_AF-A0A7C3S9A9-F1
#
_entry.id   AF-A0A7C3S9A9-F1
#
_cell.length_a   1.000
_cell.length_b   1.000
_cell.length_c   1.000
_cell.angle_alpha   90.00
_cell.angle_beta   90.00
_cell.angle_gamma   90.00
#
_symmetry.space_group_name_H-M   'P 1'
#
loop_
_entity.id
_entity.type
_entity.pdbx_description
1 polymer ?
#
loop_
_entity_poly.entity_id
_entity_poly.type
_entity_poly.pdbx_seq_one_letter_code
_entity_poly.pdbx_strand_id
1 'polypeptide(L)'
;MYQRSYAVWGALILLVLFGILGPGGSAREIDSTRGENACYECHEEIKFLKVGQKHGPLACTKCHGKLSEHLKDPGRSPETNLDLALCGSCHPSQYETFVAVNLRSRAKVEKSTTTSRSPASDQLLASHGFTKEHDEPRSHAFMVMDHLLVDRAYGGRFQLKSWKEITRVGKVWEALMDTEKELPQTAKAANSVCLTCKTTDIILKWPYLGDPHPATDLKRTGNSGAVYMVKRYVQNPMGCIHCHDPHAAKPRVVKDALLQAILDRIEGTYPYDRAKSDKITLTKVEFQRQGRPFRVIGLLEKPDSNVLCAQCHVEYNCNPGFNPKTGAPIGMEDRRTNYFPWVNVFDLQKKYGEIDFKDFRHAITDAPLTKIQHPEVETFWGSRHERAGVECKDCHMPKMKDKKGKTFTFHGQRSARYMLKDTCVRCHTSWSPEEAEYQVDAIQNYVRGKMRKAEFWLNRLIETYQRAKDLGVRDRLLQEVWPLHDRAHILWEWWTAENSDGFHNPQMARESLAQSINASQEGIRILEEAITQRKK
;
A
#
# COMPACT_ATOMS: atom_id res chain seq x y z
N MET A 1 -4.31 -30.50 35.11
CA MET A 1 -5.11 -29.76 36.11
C MET A 1 -4.35 -28.49 36.48
N TYR A 2 -4.50 -27.43 35.67
CA TYR A 2 -4.07 -26.06 35.98
C TYR A 2 -4.99 -25.15 35.16
N GLN A 3 -6.04 -24.64 35.81
CA GLN A 3 -6.95 -23.66 35.24
C GLN A 3 -6.20 -22.34 35.08
N ARG A 4 -6.09 -21.84 33.85
CA ARG A 4 -5.73 -20.44 33.59
C ARG A 4 -7.02 -19.63 33.53
N SER A 5 -7.22 -18.80 34.54
CA SER A 5 -8.28 -17.80 34.59
C SER A 5 -8.08 -16.77 33.48
N TYR A 6 -9.03 -16.68 32.57
CA TYR A 6 -9.11 -15.63 31.57
C TYR A 6 -9.68 -14.37 32.24
N ALA A 7 -8.81 -13.44 32.62
CA ALA A 7 -9.22 -12.08 32.94
C ALA A 7 -9.41 -11.32 31.62
N VAL A 8 -10.67 -11.22 31.17
CA VAL A 8 -11.07 -10.40 30.03
C VAL A 8 -10.97 -8.93 30.45
N TRP A 9 -9.86 -8.28 30.14
CA TRP A 9 -9.78 -6.82 30.15
C TRP A 9 -10.34 -6.31 28.83
N GLY A 10 -11.59 -5.85 28.85
CA GLY A 10 -12.25 -5.27 27.70
C GLY A 10 -11.53 -4.01 27.23
N ALA A 11 -11.03 -4.02 26.00
CA ALA A 11 -10.67 -2.80 25.30
C ALA A 11 -11.96 -2.00 25.05
N LEU A 12 -12.05 -0.80 25.62
CA LEU A 12 -13.12 0.15 25.35
C LEU A 12 -13.02 0.62 23.88
N ILE A 13 -13.73 -0.07 22.98
CA ILE A 13 -14.01 0.44 21.64
C ILE A 13 -15.10 1.51 21.81
N LEU A 14 -14.68 2.78 21.81
CA LEU A 14 -15.61 3.91 21.82
C LEU A 14 -16.19 4.08 20.41
N LEU A 15 -17.20 3.26 20.11
CA LEU A 15 -18.09 3.46 18.95
C LEU A 15 -18.92 4.72 19.23
N VAL A 16 -18.53 5.84 18.63
CA VAL A 16 -19.40 7.02 18.59
C VAL A 16 -20.50 6.75 17.56
N LEU A 17 -21.53 6.02 17.99
CA LEU A 17 -22.78 5.85 17.25
C LEU A 17 -23.67 7.05 17.55
N PHE A 18 -23.77 7.98 16.60
CA PHE A 18 -24.84 8.97 16.63
C PHE A 18 -26.15 8.27 16.28
N GLY A 19 -27.02 8.07 17.28
CA GLY A 19 -28.34 7.51 17.08
C GLY A 19 -29.22 8.45 16.25
N ILE A 20 -29.76 7.97 15.13
CA ILE A 20 -30.79 8.67 14.37
C ILE A 20 -32.14 8.05 14.77
N LEU A 21 -32.95 8.82 15.49
CA LEU A 21 -34.40 8.61 15.57
C LEU A 21 -35.09 9.77 14.86
N GLY A 22 -35.93 9.46 13.86
CA GLY A 22 -36.97 10.38 13.37
C GLY A 22 -37.11 10.48 11.84
N PRO A 23 -38.31 10.20 11.28
CA PRO A 23 -38.58 10.25 9.85
C PRO A 23 -38.98 11.65 9.37
N GLY A 24 -38.75 11.94 8.08
CA GLY A 24 -39.39 13.05 7.37
C GLY A 24 -38.58 14.36 7.36
N GLY A 25 -37.97 14.66 6.23
CA GLY A 25 -37.31 15.95 5.98
C GLY A 25 -38.31 17.10 5.97
N SER A 26 -38.36 17.84 7.08
CA SER A 26 -38.72 19.25 7.08
C SER A 26 -37.40 20.04 6.97
N ALA A 27 -37.28 20.88 5.94
CA ALA A 27 -36.15 21.78 5.79
C ALA A 27 -36.11 22.73 7.00
N ARG A 28 -35.17 22.51 7.93
CA ARG A 28 -34.84 23.52 8.94
C ARG A 28 -34.40 24.78 8.21
N GLU A 29 -35.00 25.92 8.52
CA GLU A 29 -34.50 27.22 8.05
C GLU A 29 -33.10 27.43 8.66
N ILE A 30 -32.08 27.39 7.81
CA ILE A 30 -30.68 27.60 8.20
C ILE A 30 -30.40 29.09 8.19
N ASP A 31 -29.99 29.62 9.34
CA ASP A 31 -29.57 31.02 9.47
C ASP A 31 -28.18 31.23 8.86
N SER A 32 -28.17 31.70 7.61
CA SER A 32 -26.95 32.01 6.84
C SER A 32 -26.05 33.08 7.46
N THR A 33 -26.52 33.81 8.48
CA THR A 33 -25.73 34.85 9.18
C THR A 33 -24.77 34.29 10.23
N ARG A 34 -24.88 33.00 10.58
CA ARG A 34 -24.08 32.35 11.64
C ARG A 34 -22.69 31.86 11.21
N GLY A 35 -22.25 32.17 9.99
CA GLY A 35 -20.93 31.77 9.49
C GLY A 35 -20.74 30.24 9.52
N GLU A 36 -19.61 29.75 10.04
CA GLU A 36 -19.33 28.30 10.11
C GLU A 36 -20.28 27.52 11.02
N ASN A 37 -20.92 28.17 11.99
CA ASN A 37 -21.84 27.49 12.91
C ASN A 37 -23.04 26.90 12.17
N ALA A 38 -23.47 27.51 11.06
CA ALA A 38 -24.51 26.97 10.20
C ALA A 38 -24.13 25.60 9.59
N CYS A 39 -22.84 25.38 9.28
CA CYS A 39 -22.36 24.12 8.72
C CYS A 39 -22.44 22.98 9.77
N TYR A 40 -22.16 23.29 11.03
CA TYR A 40 -22.15 22.30 12.11
C TYR A 40 -23.54 21.79 12.50
N GLU A 41 -24.61 22.48 12.10
CA GLU A 41 -25.99 22.01 12.31
C GLU A 41 -26.31 20.75 11.49
N CYS A 42 -25.57 20.51 10.39
CA CYS A 42 -25.73 19.34 9.50
C CYS A 42 -24.50 18.41 9.48
N HIS A 43 -23.33 18.89 9.92
CA HIS A 43 -22.05 18.16 9.82
C HIS A 43 -21.43 17.93 11.20
N GLU A 44 -22.10 17.14 12.04
CA GLU A 44 -21.66 16.85 13.41
C GLU A 44 -20.31 16.12 13.45
N GLU A 45 -20.00 15.24 12.50
CA GLU A 45 -18.67 14.60 12.43
C GLU A 45 -17.57 15.62 12.12
N ILE A 46 -17.86 16.63 11.30
CA ILE A 46 -16.90 17.71 11.01
C ILE A 46 -16.73 18.62 12.22
N LYS A 47 -17.81 18.91 12.94
CA LYS A 47 -17.74 19.63 14.22
C LYS A 47 -16.87 18.90 15.23
N PHE A 48 -17.05 17.59 15.38
CA PHE A 48 -16.21 16.73 16.21
C PHE A 48 -14.73 16.80 15.81
N LEU A 49 -14.44 16.80 14.51
CA LEU A 49 -13.07 16.86 14.00
C LEU A 49 -12.44 18.26 14.11
N LYS A 50 -13.23 19.33 13.98
CA LYS A 50 -12.69 20.69 13.79
C LYS A 50 -12.64 21.49 15.09
N VAL A 51 -13.72 21.46 15.88
CA VAL A 51 -13.86 22.32 17.05
C VAL A 51 -12.82 21.94 18.11
N GLY A 52 -12.10 22.94 18.62
CA GLY A 52 -11.04 22.75 19.61
C GLY A 52 -9.74 22.13 19.08
N GLN A 53 -9.65 21.87 17.76
CA GLN A 53 -8.43 21.33 17.14
C GLN A 53 -7.56 22.43 16.50
N LYS A 54 -6.36 22.06 16.03
CA LYS A 54 -5.38 23.01 15.48
C LYS A 54 -5.86 23.76 14.24
N HIS A 55 -6.73 23.15 13.44
CA HIS A 55 -7.40 23.80 12.30
C HIS A 55 -8.78 24.36 12.66
N GLY A 56 -9.18 24.37 13.93
CA GLY A 56 -10.40 25.02 14.40
C GLY A 56 -10.55 26.46 13.89
N PRO A 57 -9.51 27.32 13.99
CA PRO A 57 -9.56 28.69 13.48
C PRO A 57 -9.53 28.84 11.95
N LEU A 58 -9.24 27.77 11.19
CA LEU A 58 -9.05 27.85 9.74
C LEU A 58 -10.40 27.86 9.01
N ALA A 59 -10.73 28.95 8.30
CA ALA A 59 -12.03 29.08 7.66
C ALA A 59 -12.36 27.93 6.67
N CYS A 60 -13.59 27.40 6.69
CA CYS A 60 -14.08 26.36 5.76
C CYS A 60 -13.88 26.76 4.29
N THR A 61 -14.04 28.05 3.98
CA THR A 61 -13.87 28.64 2.65
C THR A 61 -12.46 28.49 2.08
N LYS A 62 -11.47 28.13 2.90
CA LYS A 62 -10.11 27.83 2.43
C LYS A 62 -10.07 26.58 1.56
N CYS A 63 -10.87 25.57 1.89
CA CYS A 63 -10.90 24.30 1.16
C CYS A 63 -12.23 24.10 0.41
N HIS A 64 -13.30 24.77 0.81
CA HIS A 64 -14.62 24.58 0.24
C HIS A 64 -15.14 25.80 -0.51
N GLY A 65 -15.64 25.55 -1.72
CA GLY A 65 -16.31 26.54 -2.57
C GLY A 65 -17.81 26.29 -2.66
N LYS A 66 -18.56 27.25 -3.20
CA LYS A 66 -20.02 27.16 -3.40
C LYS A 66 -20.82 26.85 -2.13
N LEU A 67 -20.32 27.28 -0.97
CA LEU A 67 -20.96 27.02 0.32
C LEU A 67 -22.35 27.66 0.42
N SER A 68 -22.53 28.89 -0.07
CA SER A 68 -23.84 29.56 -0.04
C SER A 68 -24.88 28.86 -0.93
N GLU A 69 -24.45 28.23 -2.02
CA GLU A 69 -25.33 27.42 -2.88
C GLU A 69 -25.72 26.12 -2.16
N HIS A 70 -24.75 25.46 -1.52
CA HIS A 70 -24.97 24.26 -0.73
C HIS A 70 -25.90 24.50 0.48
N LEU A 71 -25.78 25.65 1.15
CA LEU A 71 -26.67 26.01 2.26
C LEU A 71 -28.13 26.21 1.81
N LYS A 72 -28.33 26.69 0.57
CA LYS A 72 -29.67 26.87 -0.02
C LYS A 72 -30.25 25.56 -0.55
N ASP A 73 -29.40 24.69 -1.08
CA ASP A 73 -29.76 23.37 -1.58
C ASP A 73 -28.76 22.32 -1.08
N PRO A 74 -29.04 21.67 0.07
CA PRO A 74 -28.17 20.65 0.63
C PRO A 74 -27.96 19.43 -0.28
N GLY A 75 -28.82 19.22 -1.28
CA GLY A 75 -28.66 18.17 -2.28
C GLY A 75 -27.49 18.43 -3.24
N ARG A 76 -27.11 19.70 -3.42
CA ARG A 76 -25.97 20.11 -4.23
C ARG A 76 -24.70 20.12 -3.38
N SER A 77 -23.80 19.18 -3.64
CA SER A 77 -22.53 19.09 -2.90
C SER A 77 -21.67 20.35 -3.10
N PRO A 78 -20.97 20.83 -2.05
CA PRO A 78 -20.04 21.93 -2.18
C PRO A 78 -18.80 21.50 -2.97
N GLU A 79 -18.09 22.47 -3.56
CA GLU A 79 -16.79 22.22 -4.14
C GLU A 79 -15.77 21.97 -3.02
N THR A 80 -14.84 21.05 -3.23
CA THR A 80 -13.73 20.79 -2.30
C THR A 80 -12.43 20.77 -3.05
N ASN A 81 -11.51 21.66 -2.67
CA ASN A 81 -10.18 21.74 -3.22
C ASN A 81 -9.25 20.75 -2.49
N LEU A 82 -8.80 19.73 -3.21
CA LEU A 82 -7.90 18.68 -2.71
C LEU A 82 -6.44 18.88 -3.16
N ASP A 83 -6.13 20.00 -3.82
CA ASP A 83 -4.79 20.29 -4.33
C ASP A 83 -3.78 20.44 -3.18
N LEU A 84 -2.62 19.79 -3.32
CA LEU A 84 -1.55 19.83 -2.32
C LEU A 84 -1.01 21.25 -2.09
N ALA A 85 -1.01 22.09 -3.13
CA ALA A 85 -0.53 23.47 -3.05
C ALA A 85 -1.37 24.31 -2.08
N LEU A 86 -2.64 23.95 -1.87
CA LEU A 86 -3.48 24.60 -0.87
C LEU A 86 -2.89 24.45 0.53
N CYS A 87 -2.44 23.24 0.89
CA CYS A 87 -1.76 22.98 2.15
C CYS A 87 -0.41 23.72 2.20
N GLY A 88 0.29 23.79 1.07
CA GLY A 88 1.57 24.49 0.93
C GLY A 88 1.51 25.99 1.23
N SER A 89 0.35 26.64 1.04
CA SER A 89 0.17 28.05 1.41
C SER A 89 0.42 28.37 2.89
N CYS A 90 0.13 27.40 3.77
CA CYS A 90 0.34 27.52 5.22
C CYS A 90 1.49 26.64 5.73
N HIS A 91 1.87 25.61 4.95
CA HIS A 91 2.91 24.62 5.29
C HIS A 91 3.97 24.50 4.18
N PRO A 92 4.66 25.60 3.82
CA PRO A 92 5.54 25.62 2.64
C PRO A 92 6.69 24.62 2.76
N SER A 93 7.33 24.49 3.93
CA SER A 93 8.48 23.56 4.10
C SER A 93 8.10 22.10 3.89
N GLN A 94 6.92 21.69 4.37
CA GLN A 94 6.40 20.34 4.15
C GLN A 94 6.03 20.13 2.69
N TYR A 95 5.33 21.08 2.08
CA TYR A 95 4.94 20.99 0.68
C TYR A 95 6.14 20.94 -0.27
N GLU A 96 7.08 21.89 -0.14
CA GLU A 96 8.28 21.98 -0.97
C GLU A 96 9.12 20.70 -0.89
N THR A 97 9.26 20.13 0.32
CA THR A 97 10.02 18.88 0.47
C THR A 97 9.28 17.67 -0.06
N PHE A 98 7.95 17.62 0.04
CA PHE A 98 7.13 16.55 -0.54
C PHE A 98 7.23 16.49 -2.07
N VAL A 99 7.15 17.64 -2.74
CA VAL A 99 7.23 17.69 -4.21
C VAL A 99 8.67 17.67 -4.72
N ALA A 100 9.67 17.69 -3.84
CA ALA A 100 11.07 17.66 -4.23
C ALA A 100 11.45 16.31 -4.86
N VAL A 101 12.12 16.39 -6.01
CA VAL A 101 12.59 15.22 -6.75
C VAL A 101 13.97 14.79 -6.24
N ASN A 102 14.09 13.55 -5.77
CA ASN A 102 15.38 12.94 -5.53
C ASN A 102 15.95 12.33 -6.81
N LEU A 103 16.76 13.10 -7.55
CA LEU A 103 17.38 12.65 -8.80
C LEU A 103 18.35 11.46 -8.63
N ARG A 104 18.76 11.12 -7.40
CA ARG A 104 19.55 9.92 -7.13
C ARG A 104 18.71 8.64 -7.20
N SER A 105 17.41 8.73 -6.97
CA SER A 105 16.45 7.65 -7.24
C SER A 105 16.09 7.67 -8.72
N ARG A 106 16.78 6.85 -9.50
CA ARG A 106 16.67 6.82 -10.97
C ARG A 106 15.26 6.39 -11.40
N ALA A 107 14.75 6.98 -12.47
CA ALA A 107 13.46 6.60 -13.05
C ALA A 107 13.64 5.41 -14.01
N LYS A 108 12.59 4.58 -14.16
CA LYS A 108 12.51 3.52 -15.18
C LYS A 108 13.65 2.49 -15.09
N VAL A 109 13.99 2.08 -13.87
CA VAL A 109 14.99 1.03 -13.61
C VAL A 109 14.29 -0.31 -13.43
N GLU A 110 14.27 -1.13 -14.49
CA GLU A 110 13.69 -2.47 -14.47
C GLU A 110 14.40 -3.39 -13.47
N LYS A 111 13.62 -4.04 -12.61
CA LYS A 111 14.10 -4.95 -11.56
C LYS A 111 14.59 -6.30 -12.08
N SER A 112 14.09 -6.75 -13.23
CA SER A 112 14.46 -8.01 -13.90
C SER A 112 15.80 -7.90 -14.67
N THR A 113 16.69 -6.98 -14.28
CA THR A 113 18.01 -6.81 -14.88
C THR A 113 19.11 -7.38 -13.98
N THR A 114 20.26 -7.74 -14.56
CA THR A 114 21.40 -8.31 -13.81
C THR A 114 21.99 -7.37 -12.77
N THR A 115 21.72 -6.08 -12.89
CA THR A 115 22.24 -5.01 -12.01
C THR A 115 21.20 -4.47 -11.04
N SER A 116 19.96 -4.96 -11.09
CA SER A 116 18.88 -4.55 -10.18
C SER A 116 18.48 -5.71 -9.25
N ARG A 117 17.25 -5.67 -8.73
CA ARG A 117 16.82 -6.39 -7.54
C ARG A 117 16.61 -7.87 -7.77
N SER A 118 16.17 -8.29 -8.96
CA SER A 118 15.66 -9.64 -9.20
C SER A 118 15.87 -10.15 -10.65
N PRO A 119 17.12 -10.39 -11.07
CA PRO A 119 17.48 -10.90 -12.40
C PRO A 119 16.72 -12.11 -12.95
N ALA A 120 16.17 -13.01 -12.13
CA ALA A 120 15.39 -14.15 -12.62
C ALA A 120 13.86 -13.93 -12.61
N SER A 121 13.39 -12.70 -12.36
CA SER A 121 11.96 -12.42 -12.17
C SER A 121 11.08 -12.87 -13.33
N ASP A 122 11.50 -12.66 -14.57
CA ASP A 122 10.66 -13.00 -15.73
C ASP A 122 10.34 -14.49 -15.81
N GLN A 123 11.29 -15.34 -15.40
CA GLN A 123 11.08 -16.77 -15.33
C GLN A 123 10.25 -17.16 -14.11
N LEU A 124 10.57 -16.60 -12.94
CA LEU A 124 9.94 -16.97 -11.66
C LEU A 124 8.52 -16.41 -11.49
N LEU A 125 8.17 -15.38 -12.27
CA LEU A 125 6.85 -14.77 -12.34
C LEU A 125 6.16 -15.06 -13.68
N ALA A 126 6.63 -16.05 -14.44
CA ALA A 126 6.13 -16.33 -15.78
C ALA A 126 4.59 -16.45 -15.79
N SER A 127 3.96 -15.69 -16.70
CA SER A 127 2.52 -15.38 -16.86
C SER A 127 1.97 -14.19 -16.07
N HIS A 128 2.66 -13.71 -15.04
CA HIS A 128 2.18 -12.58 -14.25
C HIS A 128 2.46 -11.25 -14.96
N GLY A 129 1.55 -10.27 -14.83
CA GLY A 129 1.67 -8.97 -15.52
C GLY A 129 2.93 -8.16 -15.15
N PHE A 130 3.58 -8.48 -14.03
CA PHE A 130 4.83 -7.84 -13.62
C PHE A 130 6.02 -8.17 -14.53
N THR A 131 5.92 -9.22 -15.34
CA THR A 131 6.90 -9.55 -16.40
C THR A 131 6.86 -8.60 -17.60
N LYS A 132 5.92 -7.64 -17.63
CA LYS A 132 5.88 -6.61 -18.69
C LYS A 132 6.76 -5.42 -18.36
N GLU A 133 6.69 -4.94 -17.12
CA GLU A 133 7.59 -3.91 -16.58
C GLU A 133 7.42 -3.90 -15.06
N HIS A 134 8.53 -3.93 -14.32
CA HIS A 134 8.58 -3.74 -12.88
C HIS A 134 9.76 -2.88 -12.48
N ASP A 135 9.57 -1.56 -12.57
CA ASP A 135 10.56 -0.60 -12.12
C ASP A 135 10.79 -0.57 -10.59
N GLU A 136 12.00 -0.20 -10.19
CA GLU A 136 12.30 0.32 -8.85
C GLU A 136 11.51 1.61 -8.54
N PRO A 137 11.16 1.87 -7.26
CA PRO A 137 10.42 3.08 -6.89
C PRO A 137 11.29 4.34 -6.99
N ARG A 138 10.63 5.47 -7.31
CA ARG A 138 11.21 6.81 -7.25
C ARG A 138 10.39 7.75 -6.35
N SER A 139 10.69 9.05 -6.40
CA SER A 139 10.06 10.05 -5.51
C SER A 139 8.52 10.03 -5.60
N HIS A 140 7.85 10.20 -4.46
CA HIS A 140 6.39 10.10 -4.34
C HIS A 140 5.60 11.03 -5.26
N ALA A 141 6.16 12.18 -5.65
CA ALA A 141 5.54 13.10 -6.61
C ALA A 141 5.12 12.42 -7.93
N PHE A 142 5.74 11.29 -8.29
CA PHE A 142 5.50 10.60 -9.55
C PHE A 142 4.56 9.39 -9.44
N MET A 143 4.05 9.04 -8.26
CA MET A 143 3.36 7.75 -8.08
C MET A 143 2.15 7.55 -9.01
N VAL A 144 1.42 8.61 -9.36
CA VAL A 144 0.32 8.54 -10.35
C VAL A 144 0.87 8.50 -11.76
N MET A 145 1.85 9.36 -12.08
CA MET A 145 2.50 9.37 -13.40
C MET A 145 3.03 7.97 -13.75
N ASP A 146 3.81 7.38 -12.86
CA ASP A 146 4.41 6.06 -13.05
C ASP A 146 3.35 4.96 -13.13
N HIS A 147 2.31 5.03 -12.30
CA HIS A 147 1.22 4.08 -12.36
C HIS A 147 0.49 4.10 -13.72
N LEU A 148 0.32 5.27 -14.33
CA LEU A 148 -0.33 5.40 -15.63
C LEU A 148 0.58 4.97 -16.79
N LEU A 149 1.88 5.25 -16.68
CA LEU A 149 2.86 4.98 -17.72
C LEU A 149 3.37 3.54 -17.77
N VAL A 150 3.32 2.81 -16.66
CA VAL A 150 3.96 1.50 -16.59
C VAL A 150 3.26 0.49 -17.51
N ASP A 151 4.05 -0.24 -18.30
CA ASP A 151 3.60 -1.11 -19.39
C ASP A 151 2.70 -2.23 -18.90
N ARG A 152 2.78 -2.62 -17.63
CA ARG A 152 1.86 -3.61 -17.04
C ARG A 152 0.46 -3.09 -16.74
N ALA A 153 0.22 -1.77 -16.75
CA ALA A 153 -0.96 -1.17 -16.14
C ALA A 153 -2.13 -0.93 -17.11
N TYR A 154 -1.92 -0.14 -18.16
CA TYR A 154 -2.99 0.38 -19.03
C TYR A 154 -2.81 0.01 -20.51
N GLY A 155 -2.04 -1.03 -20.81
CA GLY A 155 -1.79 -1.45 -22.18
C GLY A 155 -0.98 -0.43 -22.99
N GLY A 156 -0.21 0.45 -22.36
CA GLY A 156 0.49 1.56 -23.05
C GLY A 156 -0.41 2.72 -23.48
N ARG A 157 -1.67 2.76 -23.02
CA ARG A 157 -2.66 3.80 -23.37
C ARG A 157 -2.23 5.21 -22.98
N PHE A 158 -1.79 5.38 -21.74
CA PHE A 158 -1.30 6.65 -21.24
C PHE A 158 0.19 6.77 -21.52
N GLN A 159 0.59 7.88 -22.12
CA GLN A 159 1.98 8.11 -22.52
C GLN A 159 2.42 9.51 -22.13
N LEU A 160 3.73 9.70 -22.00
CA LEU A 160 4.31 11.03 -21.84
C LEU A 160 4.07 11.85 -23.12
N LYS A 161 3.69 13.12 -22.99
CA LYS A 161 3.67 14.05 -24.13
C LYS A 161 5.06 14.22 -24.74
N SER A 162 6.09 14.14 -23.89
CA SER A 162 7.50 14.11 -24.27
C SER A 162 8.30 13.44 -23.16
N TRP A 163 9.36 12.71 -23.51
CA TRP A 163 10.30 12.17 -22.52
C TRP A 163 10.94 13.24 -21.62
N LYS A 164 10.95 14.51 -22.05
CA LYS A 164 11.38 15.64 -21.21
C LYS A 164 10.47 15.86 -19.98
N GLU A 165 9.23 15.39 -20.04
CA GLU A 165 8.25 15.51 -18.95
C GLU A 165 8.45 14.48 -17.82
N ILE A 166 9.41 13.55 -17.95
CA ILE A 166 9.63 12.49 -16.96
C ILE A 166 9.94 13.03 -15.55
N THR A 167 10.45 14.25 -15.44
CA THR A 167 10.74 14.94 -14.17
C THR A 167 9.68 15.97 -13.78
N ARG A 168 8.59 16.13 -14.57
CA ARG A 168 7.55 17.12 -14.29
C ARG A 168 6.74 16.72 -13.07
N VAL A 169 6.74 17.58 -12.06
CA VAL A 169 5.90 17.45 -10.86
C VAL A 169 4.62 18.27 -11.01
N GLY A 170 3.57 17.92 -10.26
CA GLY A 170 2.28 18.60 -10.29
C GLY A 170 1.19 17.75 -10.90
N LYS A 171 0.26 18.38 -11.64
CA LYS A 171 -0.89 17.69 -12.22
C LYS A 171 -0.48 16.75 -13.34
N VAL A 172 -0.92 15.50 -13.27
CA VAL A 172 -0.44 14.42 -14.14
C VAL A 172 -0.73 14.68 -15.63
N TRP A 173 -1.88 15.26 -15.96
CA TRP A 173 -2.28 15.54 -17.34
C TRP A 173 -1.52 16.68 -18.00
N GLU A 174 -0.70 17.41 -17.25
CA GLU A 174 0.23 18.35 -17.85
C GLU A 174 1.37 17.60 -18.54
N ALA A 175 1.81 16.47 -17.98
CA ALA A 175 2.89 15.62 -18.51
C ALA A 175 2.39 14.50 -19.43
N LEU A 176 1.16 14.00 -19.21
CA LEU A 176 0.63 12.81 -19.88
C LEU A 176 -0.44 13.12 -20.92
N MET A 177 -0.59 12.21 -21.87
CA MET A 177 -1.68 12.15 -22.84
C MET A 177 -2.36 10.78 -22.82
N ASP A 178 -3.65 10.74 -23.11
CA ASP A 178 -4.40 9.52 -23.41
C ASP A 178 -4.37 9.30 -24.92
N THR A 179 -3.67 8.27 -25.38
CA THR A 179 -3.58 7.95 -26.81
C THR A 179 -4.75 7.12 -27.30
N GLU A 180 -5.52 6.53 -26.39
CA GLU A 180 -6.56 5.52 -26.64
C GLU A 180 -6.08 4.29 -27.43
N LYS A 181 -4.76 4.13 -27.58
CA LYS A 181 -4.12 3.04 -28.31
C LYS A 181 -3.42 2.09 -27.35
N GLU A 182 -3.28 0.85 -27.79
CA GLU A 182 -2.53 -0.17 -27.07
C GLU A 182 -1.17 -0.39 -27.73
N LEU A 183 -0.17 -0.68 -26.90
CA LEU A 183 1.17 -1.04 -27.35
C LEU A 183 1.39 -2.56 -27.20
N PRO A 184 2.12 -3.21 -28.10
CA PRO A 184 2.62 -4.57 -27.88
C PRO A 184 3.48 -4.67 -26.61
N GLN A 185 3.60 -5.87 -26.05
CA GLN A 185 4.37 -6.14 -24.83
C GLN A 185 3.92 -5.37 -23.57
N THR A 186 2.65 -4.95 -23.55
CA THR A 186 2.03 -4.35 -22.37
C THR A 186 0.99 -5.30 -21.75
N ALA A 187 0.47 -4.95 -20.56
CA ALA A 187 -0.65 -5.60 -19.91
C ALA A 187 -1.65 -4.57 -19.36
N LYS A 188 -2.84 -5.05 -19.00
CA LYS A 188 -3.96 -4.25 -18.47
C LYS A 188 -4.25 -4.60 -17.00
N ALA A 189 -3.21 -4.71 -16.18
CA ALA A 189 -3.35 -5.14 -14.78
C ALA A 189 -3.94 -4.05 -13.87
N ALA A 190 -3.88 -2.78 -14.27
CA ALA A 190 -4.47 -1.71 -13.47
C ALA A 190 -5.98 -1.88 -13.35
N ASN A 191 -6.48 -1.53 -12.19
CA ASN A 191 -7.88 -1.57 -11.81
C ASN A 191 -8.12 -0.44 -10.79
N SER A 192 -9.38 -0.20 -10.44
CA SER A 192 -9.73 0.95 -9.60
C SER A 192 -9.09 0.92 -8.20
N VAL A 193 -8.81 -0.27 -7.65
CA VAL A 193 -8.22 -0.41 -6.30
C VAL A 193 -6.79 0.11 -6.27
N CYS A 194 -6.02 -0.09 -7.36
CA CYS A 194 -4.64 0.39 -7.48
C CYS A 194 -4.51 1.89 -7.14
N LEU A 195 -5.49 2.70 -7.54
CA LEU A 195 -5.47 4.16 -7.40
C LEU A 195 -5.60 4.62 -5.95
N THR A 196 -6.18 3.80 -5.07
CA THR A 196 -6.35 4.12 -3.64
C THR A 196 -5.01 4.26 -2.90
N CYS A 197 -3.93 3.70 -3.44
CA CYS A 197 -2.55 3.85 -2.94
C CYS A 197 -1.73 4.84 -3.78
N LYS A 198 -2.36 5.66 -4.64
CA LYS A 198 -1.67 6.54 -5.60
C LYS A 198 -2.17 7.98 -5.55
N THR A 199 -3.45 8.20 -5.27
CA THR A 199 -4.05 9.53 -5.24
C THR A 199 -5.02 9.67 -4.08
N THR A 200 -5.29 10.91 -3.67
CA THR A 200 -6.34 11.24 -2.71
C THR A 200 -7.48 12.05 -3.35
N ASP A 201 -7.44 12.30 -4.66
CA ASP A 201 -8.49 13.05 -5.36
C ASP A 201 -9.86 12.35 -5.30
N ILE A 202 -9.86 11.03 -5.17
CA ILE A 202 -11.07 10.20 -5.12
C ILE A 202 -11.64 10.03 -3.70
N ILE A 203 -11.03 10.63 -2.66
CA ILE A 203 -11.39 10.34 -1.25
C ILE A 203 -12.85 10.63 -0.90
N LEU A 204 -13.49 11.59 -1.58
CA LEU A 204 -14.91 11.93 -1.39
C LEU A 204 -15.87 11.16 -2.30
N LYS A 205 -15.33 10.28 -3.15
CA LYS A 205 -16.07 9.54 -4.19
C LYS A 205 -15.90 8.03 -4.06
N TRP A 206 -14.81 7.56 -3.46
CA TRP A 206 -14.57 6.14 -3.24
C TRP A 206 -15.32 5.65 -1.99
N PRO A 207 -16.29 4.72 -2.14
CA PRO A 207 -16.97 4.12 -1.00
C PRO A 207 -16.03 3.17 -0.26
N TYR A 208 -16.32 2.88 1.01
CA TYR A 208 -15.49 2.02 1.85
C TYR A 208 -15.31 0.64 1.19
N LEU A 209 -14.05 0.20 1.12
CA LEU A 209 -13.58 -0.99 0.39
C LEU A 209 -13.80 -0.95 -1.13
N GLY A 210 -14.46 0.08 -1.68
CA GLY A 210 -14.89 0.15 -3.06
C GLY A 210 -16.19 -0.61 -3.34
N ASP A 211 -17.01 -0.86 -2.33
CA ASP A 211 -18.31 -1.52 -2.52
C ASP A 211 -19.28 -0.66 -3.33
N PRO A 212 -20.20 -1.24 -4.13
CA PRO A 212 -21.19 -0.46 -4.85
C PRO A 212 -22.01 0.43 -3.91
N HIS A 213 -22.16 1.72 -4.26
CA HIS A 213 -22.92 2.67 -3.44
C HIS A 213 -23.69 3.67 -4.33
N PRO A 214 -24.97 3.98 -4.06
CA PRO A 214 -25.81 4.81 -4.94
C PRO A 214 -25.34 6.26 -5.08
N ALA A 215 -24.58 6.78 -4.10
CA ALA A 215 -24.06 8.14 -4.12
C ALA A 215 -22.81 8.34 -5.00
N THR A 216 -22.34 7.32 -5.71
CA THR A 216 -21.17 7.41 -6.58
C THR A 216 -21.23 6.39 -7.73
N ASP A 217 -20.53 6.73 -8.81
CA ASP A 217 -20.23 5.86 -9.94
C ASP A 217 -18.98 4.99 -9.72
N LEU A 218 -18.19 5.26 -8.66
CA LEU A 218 -16.96 4.54 -8.36
C LEU A 218 -17.23 3.29 -7.52
N LYS A 219 -16.61 2.18 -7.93
CA LYS A 219 -16.57 0.91 -7.21
C LYS A 219 -15.36 0.11 -7.67
N ARG A 220 -15.07 -1.01 -7.00
CA ARG A 220 -14.07 -1.98 -7.49
C ARG A 220 -14.43 -2.43 -8.90
N THR A 221 -13.53 -2.18 -9.84
CA THR A 221 -13.71 -2.46 -11.27
C THR A 221 -12.36 -2.73 -11.90
N GLY A 222 -12.35 -3.50 -12.99
CA GLY A 222 -11.15 -3.79 -13.77
C GLY A 222 -10.62 -2.57 -14.53
N ASN A 223 -9.80 -2.83 -15.55
CA ASN A 223 -9.04 -1.81 -16.25
C ASN A 223 -9.88 -0.67 -16.86
N SER A 224 -11.01 -0.99 -17.50
CA SER A 224 -11.91 0.02 -18.08
C SER A 224 -12.45 1.00 -17.03
N GLY A 225 -12.79 0.50 -15.84
CA GLY A 225 -13.22 1.34 -14.72
C GLY A 225 -12.09 2.17 -14.12
N ALA A 226 -10.86 1.65 -14.11
CA ALA A 226 -9.68 2.43 -13.72
C ALA A 226 -9.42 3.58 -14.68
N VAL A 227 -9.47 3.34 -15.99
CA VAL A 227 -9.36 4.39 -17.02
C VAL A 227 -10.44 5.45 -16.79
N TYR A 228 -11.69 5.03 -16.58
CA TYR A 228 -12.80 5.95 -16.29
C TYR A 228 -12.50 6.83 -15.08
N MET A 229 -12.09 6.22 -13.96
CA MET A 229 -11.76 6.92 -12.72
C MET A 229 -10.61 7.92 -12.94
N VAL A 230 -9.55 7.50 -13.62
CA VAL A 230 -8.37 8.30 -13.93
C VAL A 230 -8.74 9.54 -14.73
N LYS A 231 -9.41 9.35 -15.88
CA LYS A 231 -9.76 10.46 -16.79
C LYS A 231 -10.69 11.48 -16.13
N ARG A 232 -11.58 11.02 -15.24
CA ARG A 232 -12.64 11.86 -14.68
C ARG A 232 -12.23 12.57 -13.39
N TYR A 233 -11.41 11.92 -12.56
CA TYR A 233 -11.22 12.36 -11.17
C TYR A 233 -9.77 12.55 -10.76
N VAL A 234 -8.80 11.92 -11.43
CA VAL A 234 -7.40 11.91 -10.97
C VAL A 234 -6.62 13.02 -11.64
N GLN A 235 -5.96 13.84 -10.83
CA GLN A 235 -5.12 14.97 -11.23
C GLN A 235 -3.78 14.94 -10.50
N ASN A 236 -3.78 14.56 -9.23
CA ASN A 236 -2.67 14.69 -8.30
C ASN A 236 -2.23 13.34 -7.74
N PRO A 237 -0.96 13.20 -7.32
CA PRO A 237 -0.54 12.11 -6.46
C PRO A 237 -1.22 12.20 -5.08
N MET A 238 -0.95 11.22 -4.23
CA MET A 238 -1.40 11.20 -2.85
C MET A 238 -1.08 12.54 -2.17
N GLY A 239 -2.10 13.16 -1.58
CA GLY A 239 -2.01 14.51 -1.03
C GLY A 239 -1.71 14.53 0.46
N CYS A 240 -1.47 15.72 1.01
CA CYS A 240 -1.23 15.92 2.44
C CYS A 240 -2.36 15.33 3.31
N ILE A 241 -3.59 15.38 2.79
CA ILE A 241 -4.78 14.90 3.47
C ILE A 241 -4.88 13.37 3.59
N HIS A 242 -3.98 12.62 2.96
CA HIS A 242 -3.93 11.17 3.09
C HIS A 242 -3.49 10.73 4.50
N CYS A 243 -2.55 11.48 5.07
CA CYS A 243 -2.01 11.21 6.41
C CYS A 243 -2.47 12.23 7.46
N HIS A 244 -3.02 13.38 7.03
CA HIS A 244 -3.47 14.45 7.93
C HIS A 244 -4.96 14.72 7.73
N ASP A 245 -5.74 14.72 8.81
CA ASP A 245 -7.11 15.18 8.74
C ASP A 245 -7.15 16.69 8.46
N PRO A 246 -7.82 17.17 7.39
CA PRO A 246 -7.82 18.59 7.05
C PRO A 246 -8.61 19.45 8.03
N HIS A 247 -9.52 18.87 8.82
CA HIS A 247 -10.34 19.60 9.79
C HIS A 247 -9.67 19.64 11.17
N ALA A 248 -9.03 18.54 11.58
CA ALA A 248 -8.39 18.41 12.90
C ALA A 248 -6.89 18.75 12.89
N ALA A 249 -6.23 18.66 11.73
CA ALA A 249 -4.78 18.57 11.59
C ALA A 249 -4.14 17.43 12.41
N LYS A 250 -4.91 16.36 12.65
CA LYS A 250 -4.47 15.15 13.33
C LYS A 250 -3.93 14.11 12.34
N PRO A 251 -3.00 13.24 12.74
CA PRO A 251 -2.61 12.08 11.93
C PRO A 251 -3.82 11.16 11.71
N ARG A 252 -3.98 10.62 10.51
CA ARG A 252 -5.06 9.71 10.16
C ARG A 252 -4.68 8.69 9.11
N VAL A 253 -5.46 7.62 9.07
CA VAL A 253 -5.52 6.63 8.00
C VAL A 253 -6.81 6.80 7.21
N VAL A 254 -6.71 6.79 5.89
CA VAL A 254 -7.82 6.82 4.94
C VAL A 254 -7.87 5.56 4.05
N LYS A 255 -6.80 4.75 4.02
CA LYS A 255 -6.77 3.49 3.28
C LYS A 255 -7.75 2.49 3.89
N ASP A 256 -8.79 2.17 3.12
CA ASP A 256 -9.90 1.32 3.52
C ASP A 256 -9.52 -0.11 3.93
N ALA A 257 -8.68 -0.79 3.15
CA ALA A 257 -8.22 -2.15 3.46
C ALA A 257 -7.37 -2.21 4.74
N LEU A 258 -6.59 -1.16 5.03
CA LEU A 258 -5.86 -1.05 6.30
C LEU A 258 -6.81 -0.87 7.47
N LEU A 259 -7.82 0.02 7.32
CA LEU A 259 -8.86 0.21 8.33
C LEU A 259 -9.64 -1.09 8.55
N GLN A 260 -9.91 -1.85 7.49
CA GLN A 260 -10.60 -3.14 7.61
C GLN A 260 -9.77 -4.13 8.41
N ALA A 261 -8.46 -4.22 8.14
CA ALA A 261 -7.56 -5.07 8.91
C ALA A 261 -7.54 -4.69 10.40
N ILE A 262 -7.30 -3.42 10.69
CA ILE A 262 -7.10 -2.95 12.06
C ILE A 262 -8.41 -2.93 12.86
N LEU A 263 -9.49 -2.39 12.28
CA LEU A 263 -10.73 -2.07 12.99
C LEU A 263 -11.80 -3.14 12.81
N ASP A 264 -12.02 -3.61 11.58
CA ASP A 264 -13.14 -4.52 11.30
C ASP A 264 -12.76 -5.99 11.58
N ARG A 265 -11.51 -6.39 11.27
CA ARG A 265 -10.94 -7.70 11.63
C ARG A 265 -10.24 -7.70 12.99
N ILE A 266 -10.13 -6.54 13.63
CA ILE A 266 -9.59 -6.35 14.99
C ILE A 266 -8.16 -6.90 15.12
N GLU A 267 -7.37 -6.82 14.05
CA GLU A 267 -5.98 -7.30 14.05
C GLU A 267 -5.02 -6.32 14.74
N GLY A 268 -5.47 -5.07 15.00
CA GLY A 268 -4.67 -4.04 15.66
C GLY A 268 -3.62 -3.40 14.74
N THR A 269 -3.01 -2.31 15.22
CA THR A 269 -1.96 -1.58 14.49
C THR A 269 -0.62 -2.33 14.44
N TYR A 270 -0.38 -3.19 15.43
CA TYR A 270 0.79 -4.06 15.54
C TYR A 270 0.31 -5.48 15.89
N PRO A 271 -0.02 -6.31 14.89
CA PRO A 271 -0.62 -7.64 15.12
C PRO A 271 0.24 -8.58 15.96
N TYR A 272 1.57 -8.39 15.93
CA TYR A 272 2.54 -9.18 16.69
C TYR A 272 2.93 -8.55 18.03
N ASP A 273 2.36 -7.40 18.40
CA ASP A 273 2.54 -6.75 19.71
C ASP A 273 1.22 -6.12 20.16
N ARG A 274 0.42 -6.90 20.91
CA ARG A 274 -0.88 -6.45 21.41
C ARG A 274 -0.75 -5.26 22.35
N ALA A 275 0.26 -5.23 23.21
CA ALA A 275 0.46 -4.16 24.18
C ALA A 275 0.79 -2.83 23.48
N LYS A 276 1.50 -2.89 22.34
CA LYS A 276 1.73 -1.72 21.49
C LYS A 276 0.47 -1.31 20.74
N SER A 277 -0.31 -2.27 20.22
CA SER A 277 -1.60 -1.99 19.58
C SER A 277 -2.59 -1.27 20.51
N ASP A 278 -2.66 -1.66 21.79
CA ASP A 278 -3.54 -1.02 22.76
C ASP A 278 -3.12 0.44 23.09
N LYS A 279 -1.88 0.84 22.76
CA LYS A 279 -1.36 2.21 22.95
C LYS A 279 -1.41 3.07 21.69
N ILE A 280 -1.41 2.45 20.52
CA ILE A 280 -1.47 3.09 19.21
C ILE A 280 -2.77 2.68 18.56
N THR A 281 -3.84 3.37 18.94
CA THR A 281 -5.20 3.06 18.50
C THR A 281 -5.67 4.01 17.40
N LEU A 282 -6.70 3.57 16.68
CA LEU A 282 -7.42 4.34 15.68
C LEU A 282 -8.85 4.61 16.17
N THR A 283 -9.25 5.88 16.18
CA THR A 283 -10.64 6.26 16.38
C THR A 283 -11.35 6.25 15.03
N LYS A 284 -12.28 5.30 14.84
CA LYS A 284 -13.10 5.16 13.62
C LYS A 284 -14.04 6.35 13.49
N VAL A 285 -13.98 7.06 12.36
CA VAL A 285 -14.96 8.09 12.00
C VAL A 285 -15.57 7.70 10.67
N GLU A 286 -16.87 7.45 10.68
CA GLU A 286 -17.65 7.09 9.50
C GLU A 286 -18.38 8.31 8.96
N PHE A 287 -18.41 8.43 7.63
CA PHE A 287 -19.16 9.47 6.93
C PHE A 287 -20.22 8.81 6.09
N GLN A 288 -21.43 9.37 6.16
CA GLN A 288 -22.56 8.89 5.40
C GLN A 288 -22.82 9.71 4.12
N ARG A 289 -23.57 9.11 3.21
CA ARG A 289 -24.20 9.78 2.07
C ARG A 289 -25.62 9.26 1.96
N GLN A 290 -26.60 10.17 1.90
CA GLN A 290 -28.01 9.80 1.76
C GLN A 290 -28.47 8.80 2.85
N GLY A 291 -28.00 9.00 4.10
CA GLY A 291 -28.33 8.13 5.23
C GLY A 291 -27.69 6.74 5.22
N ARG A 292 -26.70 6.50 4.36
CA ARG A 292 -25.98 5.21 4.25
C ARG A 292 -24.49 5.38 4.54
N PRO A 293 -23.83 4.41 5.20
CA PRO A 293 -22.39 4.37 5.35
C PRO A 293 -21.70 4.50 3.99
N PHE A 294 -20.82 5.47 3.86
CA PHE A 294 -20.15 5.73 2.59
C PHE A 294 -18.64 5.53 2.69
N ARG A 295 -17.97 6.20 3.63
CA ARG A 295 -16.51 6.08 3.79
C ARG A 295 -16.09 6.18 5.25
N VAL A 296 -14.90 5.68 5.55
CA VAL A 296 -14.34 5.67 6.90
C VAL A 296 -12.96 6.33 6.90
N ILE A 297 -12.59 6.96 8.01
CA ILE A 297 -11.19 7.23 8.38
C ILE A 297 -10.91 6.66 9.76
N GLY A 298 -9.63 6.43 10.05
CA GLY A 298 -9.15 6.18 11.40
C GLY A 298 -8.28 7.35 11.83
N LEU A 299 -8.70 8.10 12.85
CA LEU A 299 -7.84 9.10 13.47
C LEU A 299 -6.84 8.38 14.37
N LEU A 300 -5.55 8.67 14.18
CA LEU A 300 -4.52 8.15 15.06
C LEU A 300 -4.44 9.01 16.32
N GLU A 301 -4.49 8.39 17.49
CA GLU A 301 -4.35 9.11 18.77
C GLU A 301 -2.94 9.68 18.96
N LYS A 302 -1.94 9.06 18.31
CA LYS A 302 -0.54 9.51 18.29
C LYS A 302 0.01 9.46 16.87
N PRO A 303 0.92 10.39 16.48
CA PRO A 303 1.50 10.40 15.14
C PRO A 303 2.51 9.28 14.95
N ASP A 304 2.00 8.06 14.71
CA ASP A 304 2.77 6.86 14.39
C ASP A 304 2.92 6.71 12.87
N SER A 305 4.13 6.95 12.37
CA SER A 305 4.43 6.86 10.94
C SER A 305 4.48 5.43 10.41
N ASN A 306 4.65 4.41 11.24
CA ASN A 306 4.56 3.02 10.77
C ASN A 306 3.15 2.76 10.26
N VAL A 307 2.12 3.18 11.02
CA VAL A 307 0.72 3.03 10.61
C VAL A 307 0.35 3.97 9.46
N LEU A 308 0.91 5.19 9.42
CA LEU A 308 0.67 6.12 8.29
C LEU A 308 1.26 5.62 6.98
N CYS A 309 2.47 5.05 7.01
CA CYS A 309 3.14 4.48 5.84
C CYS A 309 2.49 3.16 5.39
N ALA A 310 1.91 2.40 6.32
CA ALA A 310 1.16 1.17 6.05
C ALA A 310 -0.07 1.35 5.15
N GLN A 311 -0.49 2.59 4.88
CA GLN A 311 -1.56 2.85 3.92
C GLN A 311 -1.21 2.37 2.51
N CYS A 312 0.08 2.29 2.19
CA CYS A 312 0.58 1.85 0.90
C CYS A 312 1.69 0.81 1.00
N HIS A 313 2.62 0.95 1.95
CA HIS A 313 3.84 0.14 2.06
C HIS A 313 3.60 -1.18 2.80
N VAL A 314 2.76 -2.01 2.19
CA VAL A 314 2.28 -3.30 2.71
C VAL A 314 2.18 -4.33 1.59
N GLU A 315 2.03 -5.60 1.96
CA GLU A 315 1.52 -6.66 1.09
C GLU A 315 -0.01 -6.52 0.95
N TYR A 316 -0.55 -6.83 -0.24
CA TYR A 316 -1.97 -6.64 -0.52
C TYR A 316 -2.47 -7.32 -1.79
N ASN A 317 -3.75 -7.71 -1.76
CA ASN A 317 -4.54 -7.86 -2.97
C ASN A 317 -5.06 -6.49 -3.42
N CYS A 318 -4.77 -6.15 -4.67
CA CYS A 318 -5.47 -5.10 -5.42
C CYS A 318 -5.93 -5.61 -6.78
N ASN A 319 -6.21 -6.89 -6.94
CA ASN A 319 -6.33 -7.53 -8.25
C ASN A 319 -7.34 -8.67 -8.22
N PRO A 320 -7.87 -9.07 -9.38
CA PRO A 320 -8.56 -10.35 -9.49
C PRO A 320 -7.57 -11.49 -9.23
N GLY A 321 -8.12 -12.67 -8.96
CA GLY A 321 -7.35 -13.89 -8.78
C GLY A 321 -8.23 -15.10 -9.08
N PHE A 322 -7.96 -16.22 -8.42
CA PHE A 322 -8.78 -17.41 -8.51
C PHE A 322 -8.76 -18.21 -7.22
N ASN A 323 -9.77 -19.05 -7.05
CA ASN A 323 -9.80 -20.02 -5.96
C ASN A 323 -8.92 -21.23 -6.33
N PRO A 324 -7.87 -21.56 -5.57
CA PRO A 324 -6.95 -22.64 -5.93
C PRO A 324 -7.57 -24.04 -5.81
N LYS A 325 -8.64 -24.20 -5.02
CA LYS A 325 -9.34 -25.49 -4.83
C LYS A 325 -10.31 -25.79 -5.97
N THR A 326 -10.99 -24.77 -6.50
CA THR A 326 -12.03 -24.93 -7.54
C THR A 326 -11.60 -24.47 -8.92
N GLY A 327 -10.54 -23.67 -9.03
CA GLY A 327 -10.12 -22.99 -10.25
C GLY A 327 -11.02 -21.82 -10.66
N ALA A 328 -12.07 -21.51 -9.89
CA ALA A 328 -13.02 -20.46 -10.23
C ALA A 328 -12.36 -19.07 -10.16
N PRO A 329 -12.59 -18.19 -11.16
CA PRO A 329 -12.06 -16.84 -11.14
C PRO A 329 -12.70 -16.01 -10.01
N ILE A 330 -11.91 -15.09 -9.45
CA ILE A 330 -12.33 -14.10 -8.45
C ILE A 330 -12.20 -12.74 -9.11
N GLY A 331 -13.32 -12.13 -9.49
CA GLY A 331 -13.36 -10.82 -10.14
C GLY A 331 -13.27 -9.66 -9.15
N MET A 332 -13.11 -8.44 -9.68
CA MET A 332 -12.94 -7.21 -8.89
C MET A 332 -14.14 -6.89 -7.99
N GLU A 333 -15.32 -7.42 -8.28
CA GLU A 333 -16.50 -7.29 -7.43
C GLU A 333 -16.31 -7.94 -6.05
N ASP A 334 -15.46 -8.95 -5.94
CA ASP A 334 -15.15 -9.63 -4.68
C ASP A 334 -14.30 -8.73 -3.77
N ARG A 335 -14.63 -8.68 -2.47
CA ARG A 335 -13.89 -7.89 -1.48
C ARG A 335 -12.44 -8.37 -1.29
N ARG A 336 -12.13 -9.63 -1.62
CA ARG A 336 -10.77 -10.16 -1.61
C ARG A 336 -9.84 -9.43 -2.57
N THR A 337 -10.36 -8.67 -3.54
CA THR A 337 -9.56 -7.87 -4.48
C THR A 337 -9.16 -6.48 -3.95
N ASN A 338 -9.54 -6.14 -2.72
CA ASN A 338 -9.03 -5.00 -1.95
C ASN A 338 -8.81 -5.45 -0.50
N TYR A 339 -7.70 -6.14 -0.26
CA TYR A 339 -7.46 -6.86 0.98
C TYR A 339 -6.01 -6.75 1.40
N PHE A 340 -5.77 -6.35 2.64
CA PHE A 340 -4.45 -6.39 3.26
C PHE A 340 -4.39 -7.65 4.12
N PRO A 341 -3.54 -8.65 3.85
CA PRO A 341 -3.40 -9.83 4.70
C PRO A 341 -2.84 -9.47 6.09
N TRP A 342 -2.05 -8.40 6.19
CA TRP A 342 -1.63 -7.79 7.46
C TRP A 342 -0.90 -8.77 8.40
N VAL A 343 -0.06 -9.61 7.80
CA VAL A 343 0.78 -10.61 8.47
C VAL A 343 2.19 -10.56 7.89
N ASN A 344 3.18 -11.04 8.64
CA ASN A 344 4.55 -11.14 8.15
C ASN A 344 4.72 -12.33 7.18
N VAL A 345 5.91 -12.42 6.59
CA VAL A 345 6.28 -13.42 5.57
C VAL A 345 5.98 -14.87 5.94
N PHE A 346 6.08 -15.24 7.23
CA PHE A 346 5.95 -16.64 7.67
C PHE A 346 4.49 -17.09 7.78
N ASP A 347 3.57 -16.14 7.92
CA ASP A 347 2.13 -16.41 8.08
C ASP A 347 1.35 -16.20 6.77
N LEU A 348 1.97 -15.59 5.76
CA LEU A 348 1.28 -15.16 4.54
C LEU A 348 0.64 -16.30 3.74
N GLN A 349 1.37 -17.41 3.55
CA GLN A 349 0.85 -18.57 2.81
C GLN A 349 -0.45 -19.09 3.46
N LYS A 350 -0.47 -19.17 4.80
CA LYS A 350 -1.64 -19.58 5.56
C LYS A 350 -2.77 -18.55 5.42
N LYS A 351 -2.47 -17.25 5.57
CA LYS A 351 -3.46 -16.17 5.51
C LYS A 351 -4.19 -16.11 4.16
N TYR A 352 -3.49 -16.33 3.05
CA TYR A 352 -4.15 -16.44 1.74
C TYR A 352 -4.90 -17.77 1.55
N GLY A 353 -4.42 -18.86 2.15
CA GLY A 353 -5.13 -20.13 2.20
C GLY A 353 -6.48 -20.05 2.94
N GLU A 354 -6.59 -19.21 3.98
CA GLU A 354 -7.84 -18.99 4.73
C GLU A 354 -8.93 -18.29 3.90
N ILE A 355 -8.56 -17.54 2.86
CA ILE A 355 -9.50 -16.82 1.99
C ILE A 355 -9.63 -17.45 0.60
N ASP A 356 -9.01 -18.62 0.38
CA ASP A 356 -8.99 -19.36 -0.89
C ASP A 356 -8.67 -18.45 -2.09
N PHE A 357 -7.53 -17.76 -2.04
CA PHE A 357 -7.11 -16.82 -3.07
C PHE A 357 -5.68 -17.08 -3.55
N LYS A 358 -5.50 -17.09 -4.87
CA LYS A 358 -4.20 -17.08 -5.55
C LYS A 358 -4.22 -16.12 -6.73
N ASP A 359 -3.08 -15.49 -6.98
CA ASP A 359 -2.95 -14.41 -7.95
C ASP A 359 -2.83 -14.94 -9.38
N PHE A 360 -1.97 -15.94 -9.57
CA PHE A 360 -1.70 -16.50 -10.90
C PHE A 360 -1.29 -17.96 -10.84
N ARG A 361 -1.33 -18.63 -11.99
CA ARG A 361 -0.73 -19.96 -12.19
C ARG A 361 0.59 -19.78 -12.89
N HIS A 362 1.66 -20.34 -12.34
CA HIS A 362 2.97 -20.24 -12.98
C HIS A 362 2.97 -20.91 -14.35
N ALA A 363 3.45 -20.23 -15.40
CA ALA A 363 3.32 -20.71 -16.79
C ALA A 363 3.88 -22.12 -17.05
N ILE A 364 4.97 -22.47 -16.36
CA ILE A 364 5.68 -23.76 -16.54
C ILE A 364 5.11 -24.85 -15.63
N THR A 365 4.85 -24.52 -14.37
CA THR A 365 4.54 -25.53 -13.34
C THR A 365 3.05 -25.68 -13.09
N ASP A 366 2.23 -24.75 -13.59
CA ASP A 366 0.80 -24.61 -13.30
C ASP A 366 0.47 -24.41 -11.81
N ALA A 367 1.50 -24.32 -10.96
CA ALA A 367 1.34 -24.12 -9.53
C ALA A 367 0.61 -22.80 -9.26
N PRO A 368 -0.40 -22.81 -8.37
CA PRO A 368 -1.11 -21.60 -8.01
C PRO A 368 -0.28 -20.77 -7.01
N LEU A 369 0.20 -19.61 -7.44
CA LEU A 369 1.16 -18.77 -6.71
C LEU A 369 0.51 -17.49 -6.18
N THR A 370 1.02 -17.03 -5.05
CA THR A 370 0.75 -15.70 -4.49
C THR A 370 1.76 -14.70 -5.03
N LYS A 371 1.30 -13.53 -5.48
CA LYS A 371 2.16 -12.41 -5.86
C LYS A 371 2.39 -11.50 -4.65
N ILE A 372 3.64 -11.09 -4.42
CA ILE A 372 4.02 -10.22 -3.29
C ILE A 372 4.29 -8.79 -3.73
N GLN A 373 3.88 -7.79 -2.93
CA GLN A 373 4.13 -6.38 -3.18
C GLN A 373 4.61 -5.68 -1.91
N HIS A 374 5.76 -4.99 -2.01
CA HIS A 374 6.32 -4.04 -1.05
C HIS A 374 5.85 -4.12 0.43
N PRO A 375 6.12 -5.23 1.15
CA PRO A 375 5.68 -5.46 2.52
C PRO A 375 6.60 -4.81 3.56
N GLU A 376 6.91 -3.52 3.42
CA GLU A 376 7.89 -2.87 4.30
C GLU A 376 7.44 -2.87 5.76
N VAL A 377 6.17 -2.57 6.03
CA VAL A 377 5.66 -2.45 7.41
C VAL A 377 5.62 -3.82 8.09
N GLU A 378 5.12 -4.84 7.41
CA GLU A 378 5.04 -6.20 7.96
C GLU A 378 6.43 -6.80 8.17
N THR A 379 7.40 -6.42 7.34
CA THR A 379 8.82 -6.76 7.52
C THR A 379 9.42 -6.06 8.73
N PHE A 380 9.09 -4.79 8.93
CA PHE A 380 9.67 -3.97 10.00
C PHE A 380 9.25 -4.44 11.40
N TRP A 381 8.07 -5.06 11.54
CA TRP A 381 7.60 -5.62 12.82
C TRP A 381 8.57 -6.62 13.43
N GLY A 382 8.81 -6.48 14.73
CA GLY A 382 9.74 -7.35 15.46
C GLY A 382 11.21 -7.14 15.10
N SER A 383 11.55 -6.14 14.27
CA SER A 383 12.94 -5.74 14.05
C SER A 383 13.55 -5.12 15.32
N ARG A 384 14.88 -4.97 15.34
CA ARG A 384 15.55 -4.27 16.46
C ARG A 384 15.09 -2.81 16.57
N HIS A 385 14.91 -2.13 15.44
CA HIS A 385 14.48 -0.74 15.41
C HIS A 385 13.03 -0.58 15.87
N GLU A 386 12.12 -1.41 15.37
CA GLU A 386 10.69 -1.34 15.73
C GLU A 386 10.48 -1.60 17.23
N ARG A 387 11.15 -2.62 17.79
CA ARG A 387 11.13 -2.91 19.24
C ARG A 387 11.76 -1.81 20.08
N ALA A 388 12.69 -1.04 19.52
CA ALA A 388 13.28 0.13 20.16
C ALA A 388 12.39 1.38 20.03
N GLY A 389 11.22 1.28 19.38
CA GLY A 389 10.29 2.40 19.20
C GLY A 389 10.64 3.33 18.04
N VAL A 390 11.58 2.96 17.17
CA VAL A 390 11.87 3.69 15.94
C VAL A 390 10.72 3.52 14.95
N GLU A 391 10.42 4.56 14.20
CA GLU A 391 9.41 4.55 13.16
C GLU A 391 9.96 4.92 11.78
N CYS A 392 9.18 4.68 10.72
CA CYS A 392 9.54 5.04 9.34
C CYS A 392 10.03 6.50 9.21
N LYS A 393 9.37 7.44 9.89
CA LYS A 393 9.71 8.87 9.81
C LYS A 393 11.11 9.19 10.33
N ASP A 394 11.65 8.40 11.26
CA ASP A 394 12.94 8.69 11.88
C ASP A 394 14.10 8.46 10.89
N CYS A 395 13.89 7.56 9.92
CA CYS A 395 14.86 7.27 8.85
C CYS A 395 14.52 7.96 7.52
N HIS A 396 13.23 8.08 7.17
CA HIS A 396 12.81 8.52 5.84
C HIS A 396 12.25 9.95 5.80
N MET A 397 11.92 10.54 6.96
CA MET A 397 11.31 11.86 7.12
C MET A 397 11.89 12.62 8.33
N PRO A 398 13.23 12.76 8.45
CA PRO A 398 13.86 13.28 9.66
C PRO A 398 13.42 14.73 9.97
N LYS A 399 13.61 15.15 11.21
CA LYS A 399 13.47 16.56 11.58
C LYS A 399 14.59 17.38 10.93
N MET A 400 14.23 18.45 10.23
CA MET A 400 15.15 19.40 9.58
C MET A 400 14.83 20.84 9.98
N LYS A 401 15.73 21.78 9.67
CA LYS A 401 15.50 23.22 9.83
C LYS A 401 15.24 23.87 8.48
N ASP A 402 14.25 24.75 8.40
CA ASP A 402 14.00 25.55 7.21
C ASP A 402 15.01 26.71 7.06
N LYS A 403 14.88 27.50 5.99
CA LYS A 403 15.74 28.68 5.74
C LYS A 403 15.69 29.73 6.87
N LYS A 404 14.66 29.71 7.70
CA LYS A 404 14.46 30.62 8.84
C LYS A 404 14.88 29.98 10.18
N GLY A 405 15.46 28.78 10.15
CA GLY A 405 15.90 28.03 11.32
C GLY A 405 14.77 27.31 12.08
N LYS A 406 13.52 27.36 11.60
CA LYS A 406 12.38 26.67 12.23
C LYS A 406 12.48 25.17 11.96
N THR A 407 12.32 24.39 13.02
CA THR A 407 12.30 22.92 12.89
C THR A 407 10.98 22.45 12.28
N PHE A 408 11.07 21.58 11.28
CA PHE A 408 9.93 20.91 10.65
C PHE A 408 10.26 19.43 10.39
N THR A 409 9.24 18.64 10.07
CA THR A 409 9.43 17.25 9.64
C THR A 409 9.60 17.25 8.13
N PHE A 410 10.69 16.68 7.64
CA PHE A 410 10.95 16.56 6.22
C PHE A 410 9.91 15.66 5.54
N HIS A 411 9.31 16.08 4.42
CA HIS A 411 8.26 15.31 3.73
C HIS A 411 8.69 14.75 2.36
N GLY A 412 9.97 14.86 2.00
CA GLY A 412 10.48 14.29 0.74
C GLY A 412 10.97 12.86 0.90
N GLN A 413 10.07 11.94 1.28
CA GLN A 413 10.40 10.56 1.66
C GLN A 413 11.43 9.94 0.71
N ARG A 414 12.55 9.49 1.26
CA ARG A 414 13.67 8.92 0.51
C ARG A 414 14.51 8.02 1.40
N SER A 415 15.41 7.24 0.80
CA SER A 415 16.36 6.41 1.55
C SER A 415 17.18 7.25 2.54
N ALA A 416 17.33 6.74 3.78
CA ALA A 416 18.17 7.34 4.82
C ALA A 416 19.64 7.49 4.39
N ARG A 417 20.09 6.68 3.41
CA ARG A 417 21.44 6.77 2.83
C ARG A 417 21.75 8.14 2.21
N TYR A 418 20.73 8.88 1.79
CA TYR A 418 20.90 10.25 1.28
C TYR A 418 20.86 11.33 2.37
N MET A 419 20.66 10.93 3.63
CA MET A 419 20.42 11.81 4.78
C MET A 419 21.10 11.25 6.05
N LEU A 420 22.24 10.57 5.93
CA LEU A 420 22.86 9.82 7.03
C LEU A 420 23.13 10.70 8.26
N LYS A 421 23.58 11.94 8.05
CA LYS A 421 23.83 12.94 9.10
C LYS A 421 22.56 13.31 9.88
N ASP A 422 21.41 13.30 9.21
CA ASP A 422 20.12 13.70 9.77
C ASP A 422 19.29 12.52 10.29
N THR A 423 19.79 11.28 10.14
CA THR A 423 19.08 10.03 10.43
C THR A 423 19.91 9.11 11.33
N CYS A 424 20.76 8.25 10.78
CA CYS A 424 21.42 7.15 11.48
C CYS A 424 22.31 7.62 12.65
N VAL A 425 23.24 8.55 12.39
CA VAL A 425 24.26 8.95 13.38
C VAL A 425 23.71 9.84 14.50
N ARG A 426 22.42 10.21 14.44
CA ARG A 426 21.73 10.88 15.55
C ARG A 426 21.48 9.96 16.73
N CYS A 427 21.24 8.67 16.45
CA CYS A 427 21.06 7.64 17.48
C CYS A 427 22.33 6.80 17.64
N HIS A 428 23.06 6.56 16.56
CA HIS A 428 24.34 5.84 16.56
C HIS A 428 25.50 6.82 16.70
N THR A 429 25.62 7.48 17.84
CA THR A 429 26.61 8.56 18.06
C THR A 429 28.06 8.08 18.05
N SER A 430 28.29 6.77 18.11
CA SER A 430 29.61 6.15 17.99
C SER A 430 30.04 5.91 16.53
N TRP A 431 29.16 6.13 15.55
CA TRP A 431 29.46 5.90 14.14
C TRP A 431 29.64 7.21 13.37
N SER A 432 30.57 7.22 12.43
CA SER A 432 30.57 8.20 11.34
C SER A 432 29.44 7.91 10.33
N PRO A 433 29.05 8.88 9.48
CA PRO A 433 28.13 8.62 8.38
C PRO A 433 28.60 7.48 7.47
N GLU A 434 29.89 7.39 7.20
CA GLU A 434 30.52 6.35 6.37
C GLU A 434 30.43 4.98 7.05
N GLU A 435 30.66 4.89 8.36
CA GLU A 435 30.47 3.64 9.11
C GLU A 435 29.00 3.21 9.11
N ALA A 436 28.06 4.14 9.26
CA ALA A 436 26.64 3.84 9.16
C ALA A 436 26.26 3.34 7.77
N GLU A 437 26.81 3.94 6.70
CA GLU A 437 26.61 3.46 5.33
C GLU A 437 27.19 2.05 5.14
N TYR A 438 28.38 1.79 5.67
CA TYR A 438 29.01 0.47 5.61
C TYR A 438 28.16 -0.63 6.27
N GLN A 439 27.50 -0.33 7.39
CA GLN A 439 26.56 -1.24 8.04
C GLN A 439 25.34 -1.54 7.15
N VAL A 440 24.78 -0.50 6.49
CA VAL A 440 23.67 -0.67 5.54
C VAL A 440 24.11 -1.58 4.39
N ASP A 441 25.26 -1.30 3.78
CA ASP A 441 25.78 -2.10 2.66
C ASP A 441 26.04 -3.55 3.04
N ALA A 442 26.64 -3.81 4.20
CA ALA A 442 26.90 -5.18 4.64
C ALA A 442 25.62 -6.02 4.70
N ILE A 443 24.54 -5.44 5.25
CA ILE A 443 23.23 -6.10 5.32
C ILE A 443 22.64 -6.30 3.93
N GLN A 444 22.55 -5.23 3.14
CA GLN A 444 21.91 -5.28 1.82
C GLN A 444 22.67 -6.24 0.89
N ASN A 445 24.00 -6.24 0.90
CA ASN A 445 24.82 -7.14 0.09
C ASN A 445 24.62 -8.60 0.50
N TYR A 446 24.58 -8.89 1.82
CA TYR A 446 24.31 -10.23 2.31
C TYR A 446 22.95 -10.73 1.84
N VAL A 447 21.90 -9.92 2.03
CA VAL A 447 20.52 -10.29 1.68
C VAL A 447 20.36 -10.43 0.16
N ARG A 448 20.90 -9.51 -0.65
CA ARG A 448 20.93 -9.66 -2.12
C ARG A 448 21.60 -10.95 -2.55
N GLY A 449 22.72 -11.32 -1.94
CA GLY A 449 23.39 -12.60 -2.19
C GLY A 449 22.50 -13.81 -1.87
N LYS A 450 21.68 -13.73 -0.81
CA LYS A 450 20.71 -14.78 -0.47
C LYS A 450 19.52 -14.80 -1.42
N MET A 451 19.03 -13.65 -1.88
CA MET A 451 18.01 -13.57 -2.93
C MET A 451 18.48 -14.27 -4.21
N ARG A 452 19.72 -14.00 -4.68
CA ARG A 452 20.29 -14.68 -5.86
C ARG A 452 20.30 -16.22 -5.68
N LYS A 453 20.64 -16.70 -4.49
CA LYS A 453 20.66 -18.14 -4.19
C LYS A 453 19.25 -18.74 -4.14
N ALA A 454 18.28 -18.02 -3.58
CA ALA A 454 16.88 -18.45 -3.59
C ALA A 454 16.34 -18.54 -5.03
N GLU A 455 16.63 -17.55 -5.88
CA GLU A 455 16.27 -17.58 -7.31
C GLU A 455 16.88 -18.76 -8.04
N PHE A 456 18.17 -19.04 -7.79
CA PHE A 456 18.83 -20.20 -8.37
C PHE A 456 18.07 -21.49 -8.05
N TRP A 457 17.76 -21.73 -6.77
CA TRP A 457 17.08 -22.97 -6.37
C TRP A 457 15.62 -23.04 -6.81
N LEU A 458 14.89 -21.92 -6.80
CA LEU A 458 13.55 -21.82 -7.37
C LEU A 458 13.54 -22.12 -8.87
N ASN A 459 14.51 -21.59 -9.61
CA ASN A 459 14.64 -21.92 -11.02
C ASN A 459 14.95 -23.41 -11.24
N ARG A 460 15.86 -23.99 -10.43
CA ARG A 460 16.12 -25.44 -10.46
C ARG A 460 14.88 -26.27 -10.16
N LEU A 461 14.00 -25.81 -9.25
CA LEU A 461 12.72 -26.46 -8.99
C LEU A 461 11.84 -26.44 -10.25
N ILE A 462 11.69 -25.28 -10.90
CA ILE A 462 10.88 -25.12 -12.11
C ILE A 462 11.42 -25.99 -13.27
N GLU A 463 12.73 -25.99 -13.49
CA GLU A 463 13.38 -26.83 -14.50
C GLU A 463 13.18 -28.33 -14.23
N THR A 464 13.30 -28.74 -12.97
CA THR A 464 13.06 -30.13 -12.55
C THR A 464 11.61 -30.52 -12.77
N TYR A 465 10.67 -29.61 -12.50
CA TYR A 465 9.24 -29.83 -12.72
C TYR A 465 8.94 -30.04 -14.21
N GLN A 466 9.46 -29.16 -15.08
CA GLN A 466 9.29 -29.32 -16.53
C GLN A 466 9.84 -30.66 -17.00
N ARG A 467 11.04 -31.04 -16.55
CA ARG A 467 11.63 -32.34 -16.89
C ARG A 467 10.80 -33.52 -16.39
N ALA A 468 10.24 -33.44 -15.17
CA ALA A 468 9.36 -34.48 -14.63
C ALA A 468 8.10 -34.64 -15.50
N LYS A 469 7.51 -33.51 -15.93
CA LYS A 469 6.37 -33.48 -16.86
C LYS A 469 6.72 -34.10 -18.21
N ASP A 470 7.86 -33.74 -18.80
CA ASP A 470 8.32 -34.28 -20.10
C ASP A 470 8.59 -35.78 -20.06
N LEU A 471 9.00 -36.30 -18.90
CA LEU A 471 9.20 -37.73 -18.65
C LEU A 471 7.90 -38.48 -18.28
N GLY A 472 6.75 -37.80 -18.30
CA GLY A 472 5.44 -38.40 -18.06
C GLY A 472 5.19 -38.79 -16.61
N VAL A 473 5.76 -38.06 -15.63
CA VAL A 473 5.33 -38.16 -14.23
C VAL A 473 3.86 -37.73 -14.14
N ARG A 474 3.04 -38.52 -13.42
CA ARG A 474 1.59 -38.28 -13.31
C ARG A 474 1.28 -36.92 -12.68
N ASP A 475 0.29 -36.22 -13.20
CA ASP A 475 -0.14 -34.88 -12.73
C ASP A 475 -0.37 -34.83 -11.21
N ARG A 476 -0.97 -35.87 -10.62
CA ARG A 476 -1.19 -35.93 -9.17
C ARG A 476 0.11 -35.82 -8.37
N LEU A 477 1.20 -36.44 -8.83
CA LEU A 477 2.51 -36.37 -8.17
C LEU A 477 3.18 -35.01 -8.40
N LEU A 478 2.98 -34.41 -9.58
CA LEU A 478 3.46 -33.06 -9.85
C LEU A 478 2.77 -32.02 -8.94
N GLN A 479 1.47 -32.19 -8.69
CA GLN A 479 0.68 -31.33 -7.81
C GLN A 479 1.11 -31.38 -6.34
N GLU A 480 1.75 -32.46 -5.88
CA GLU A 480 2.28 -32.56 -4.51
C GLU A 480 3.36 -31.49 -4.23
N VAL A 481 4.00 -30.97 -5.28
CA VAL A 481 5.06 -29.97 -5.18
C VAL A 481 4.52 -28.53 -5.22
N TRP A 482 3.25 -28.33 -5.61
CA TRP A 482 2.67 -26.98 -5.71
C TRP A 482 2.73 -26.17 -4.41
N PRO A 483 2.40 -26.73 -3.21
CA PRO A 483 2.54 -25.99 -1.96
C PRO A 483 3.97 -25.60 -1.63
N LEU A 484 4.95 -26.41 -2.05
CA LEU A 484 6.38 -26.13 -1.88
C LEU A 484 6.84 -25.03 -2.83
N HIS A 485 6.38 -25.05 -4.09
CA HIS A 485 6.66 -23.98 -5.04
C HIS A 485 6.09 -22.64 -4.53
N ASP A 486 4.83 -22.62 -4.11
CA ASP A 486 4.19 -21.44 -3.55
C ASP A 486 4.91 -20.92 -2.29
N ARG A 487 5.27 -21.82 -1.36
CA ARG A 487 6.03 -21.45 -0.17
C ARG A 487 7.40 -20.88 -0.52
N ALA A 488 8.14 -21.56 -1.39
CA ALA A 488 9.45 -21.12 -1.83
C ALA A 488 9.39 -19.76 -2.52
N HIS A 489 8.34 -19.55 -3.34
CA HIS A 489 8.06 -18.31 -4.05
C HIS A 489 7.80 -17.17 -3.07
N ILE A 490 6.84 -17.32 -2.14
CA ILE A 490 6.51 -16.29 -1.13
C ILE A 490 7.76 -15.91 -0.33
N LEU A 491 8.50 -16.90 0.16
CA LEU A 491 9.68 -16.69 1.01
C LEU A 491 10.87 -16.03 0.29
N TRP A 492 10.86 -16.02 -1.05
CA TRP A 492 11.82 -15.31 -1.89
C TRP A 492 11.28 -13.95 -2.32
N GLU A 493 10.11 -13.94 -2.97
CA GLU A 493 9.54 -12.76 -3.61
C GLU A 493 9.25 -11.66 -2.59
N TRP A 494 8.96 -12.02 -1.34
CA TRP A 494 8.88 -11.05 -0.24
C TRP A 494 10.06 -10.08 -0.21
N TRP A 495 11.28 -10.56 -0.45
CA TRP A 495 12.51 -9.76 -0.34
C TRP A 495 12.88 -9.04 -1.63
N THR A 496 12.39 -9.51 -2.78
CA THR A 496 12.52 -8.76 -4.04
C THR A 496 11.43 -7.70 -4.16
N ALA A 497 10.27 -7.91 -3.52
CA ALA A 497 9.17 -6.96 -3.42
C ALA A 497 9.43 -5.86 -2.38
N GLU A 498 9.95 -6.24 -1.20
CA GLU A 498 10.31 -5.33 -0.11
C GLU A 498 11.51 -4.46 -0.47
N ASN A 499 11.47 -3.17 -0.16
CA ASN A 499 12.38 -2.19 -0.77
C ASN A 499 13.71 -1.99 -0.04
N SER A 500 13.88 -2.49 1.18
CA SER A 500 15.07 -2.22 2.01
C SER A 500 16.26 -3.15 1.74
N ASP A 501 16.07 -4.17 0.89
CA ASP A 501 17.02 -5.28 0.74
C ASP A 501 17.33 -5.93 2.11
N GLY A 502 16.28 -6.12 2.92
CA GLY A 502 16.34 -6.74 4.24
C GLY A 502 16.91 -5.86 5.36
N PHE A 503 17.26 -4.59 5.11
CA PHE A 503 17.72 -3.68 6.17
C PHE A 503 16.66 -3.45 7.26
N HIS A 504 15.37 -3.46 6.90
CA HIS A 504 14.29 -3.32 7.88
C HIS A 504 14.23 -4.49 8.88
N ASN A 505 14.60 -5.71 8.46
CA ASN A 505 14.67 -6.87 9.36
C ASN A 505 15.62 -7.96 8.82
N PRO A 506 16.94 -7.83 9.07
CA PRO A 506 17.94 -8.69 8.44
C PRO A 506 17.89 -10.15 8.92
N GLN A 507 17.42 -10.38 10.15
CA GLN A 507 17.24 -11.73 10.69
C GLN A 507 16.09 -12.45 9.98
N MET A 508 14.93 -11.79 9.85
CA MET A 508 13.78 -12.32 9.11
C MET A 508 14.14 -12.58 7.64
N ALA A 509 14.89 -11.67 7.00
CA ALA A 509 15.37 -11.84 5.63
C ALA A 509 16.22 -13.10 5.46
N ARG A 510 17.21 -13.28 6.34
CA ARG A 510 18.08 -14.45 6.32
C ARG A 510 17.31 -15.74 6.50
N GLU A 511 16.39 -15.79 7.46
CA GLU A 511 15.61 -16.98 7.76
C GLU A 511 14.65 -17.34 6.62
N SER A 512 13.88 -16.38 6.13
CA SER A 512 12.94 -16.58 5.03
C SER A 512 13.64 -17.07 3.77
N LEU A 513 14.74 -16.43 3.36
CA LEU A 513 15.47 -16.84 2.15
C LEU A 513 16.12 -18.23 2.30
N ALA A 514 16.55 -18.61 3.52
CA ALA A 514 17.01 -19.96 3.77
C ALA A 514 15.85 -20.98 3.66
N GLN A 515 14.67 -20.67 4.19
CA GLN A 515 13.49 -21.51 4.05
C GLN A 515 13.00 -21.61 2.59
N SER A 516 13.13 -20.56 1.78
CA SER A 516 12.84 -20.59 0.34
C SER A 516 13.73 -21.60 -0.39
N ILE A 517 15.03 -21.59 -0.10
CA ILE A 517 15.99 -22.55 -0.65
C ILE A 517 15.63 -23.98 -0.22
N ASN A 518 15.35 -24.20 1.07
CA ASN A 518 14.99 -25.53 1.57
C ASN A 518 13.70 -26.07 0.93
N ALA A 519 12.66 -25.24 0.81
CA ALA A 519 11.42 -25.62 0.15
C ALA A 519 11.63 -25.96 -1.35
N SER A 520 12.51 -25.22 -2.02
CA SER A 520 12.89 -25.50 -3.41
C SER A 520 13.62 -26.84 -3.55
N GLN A 521 14.61 -27.10 -2.68
CA GLN A 521 15.37 -28.35 -2.68
C GLN A 521 14.51 -29.56 -2.34
N GLU A 522 13.56 -29.41 -1.43
CA GLU A 522 12.60 -30.46 -1.09
C GLU A 522 11.68 -30.78 -2.28
N GLY A 523 11.17 -29.76 -2.97
CA GLY A 523 10.38 -29.97 -4.19
C GLY A 523 11.18 -30.68 -5.29
N ILE A 524 12.46 -30.33 -5.45
CA ILE A 524 13.37 -31.02 -6.38
C ILE A 524 13.53 -32.49 -6.00
N ARG A 525 13.75 -32.81 -4.72
CA ARG A 525 13.90 -34.18 -4.23
C ARG A 525 12.68 -35.04 -4.56
N ILE A 526 11.48 -34.52 -4.30
CA ILE A 526 10.21 -35.21 -4.60
C ILE A 526 10.09 -35.50 -6.10
N LEU A 527 10.40 -34.52 -6.96
CA LEU A 527 10.33 -34.69 -8.41
C LEU A 527 11.37 -35.70 -8.92
N GLU A 528 12.58 -35.69 -8.39
CA GLU A 528 13.64 -36.66 -8.75
C GLU A 528 13.27 -38.10 -8.35
N GLU A 529 12.66 -38.28 -7.19
CA GLU A 529 12.12 -39.56 -6.75
C GLU A 529 11.01 -40.05 -7.68
N ALA A 530 10.07 -39.17 -8.05
CA ALA A 530 8.99 -39.50 -8.97
C ALA A 530 9.51 -39.86 -10.38
N ILE A 531 10.52 -39.14 -10.89
CA ILE A 531 11.20 -39.46 -12.15
C ILE A 531 11.85 -40.85 -12.08
N THR A 532 12.54 -41.16 -10.98
CA THR A 532 13.23 -42.44 -10.80
C THR A 532 12.25 -43.60 -10.71
N GLN A 533 11.15 -43.42 -9.97
CA GLN A 533 10.09 -44.42 -9.86
C GLN A 533 9.40 -44.70 -11.20
N ARG A 534 9.33 -43.70 -12.10
CA ARG A 534 8.74 -43.88 -13.43
C ARG A 534 9.62 -44.66 -14.40
N LYS A 535 10.94 -44.58 -14.23
CA LYS A 535 11.95 -45.27 -15.06
C LYS A 535 12.12 -46.75 -14.70
N LYS A 536 11.76 -47.14 -13.48
CA LYS A 536 11.61 -48.53 -13.05
C LYS A 536 10.25 -49.06 -13.52
#